data_AF-A0A396Q123-F1
#
_entry.id   AF-A0A396Q123-F1
#
_cell.length_a   1.000
_cell.length_b   1.000
_cell.length_c   1.000
_cell.angle_alpha   90.00
_cell.angle_beta   90.00
_cell.angle_gamma   90.00
#
_symmetry.space_group_name_H-M   'P 1'
#
loop_
_entity.id
_entity.type
_entity.pdbx_description
1 polymer ?
#
loop_
_entity_poly.entity_id
_entity_poly.type
_entity_poly.pdbx_seq_one_letter_code
_entity_poly.pdbx_strand_id
1 'polypeptide(L)'
;MVPALQKHDRTKYKLAASIKECMKTTPVDRITVKDIVEGSGLTRQTFYRNFKDKYDLINWYFDKLVLQSFEQIGMGNTVGESLTQKFEFILNEKAFFTEAFRSDDYNSVKEHDFELILQFYKDLIARKTSRPLGEELEFLLEMYCRGSVYMTEKWVLGGMKDSPRRMSDKLVEAMPPKLEKVFSELELL
;
A
#
# COMPACT_ATOMS: atom_id res chain seq x y z
N MET A 1 -5.61 16.38 -6.89
CA MET A 1 -6.88 16.32 -7.65
C MET A 1 -7.52 14.98 -7.34
N VAL A 2 -8.69 14.94 -6.72
CA VAL A 2 -9.36 13.66 -6.37
C VAL A 2 -9.71 12.95 -7.69
N PRO A 3 -9.31 11.68 -7.92
CA PRO A 3 -9.63 10.96 -9.15
C PRO A 3 -11.15 10.94 -9.37
N ALA A 4 -11.58 11.06 -10.63
CA ALA A 4 -12.99 11.01 -10.99
C ALA A 4 -13.69 9.81 -10.34
N LEU A 5 -14.62 10.10 -9.43
CA LEU A 5 -15.40 9.12 -8.68
C LEU A 5 -16.11 8.19 -9.66
N GLN A 6 -15.65 6.95 -9.80
CA GLN A 6 -16.50 5.91 -10.35
C GLN A 6 -17.75 5.81 -9.45
N LYS A 7 -18.93 5.96 -10.05
CA LYS A 7 -20.24 6.04 -9.37
C LYS A 7 -20.48 4.88 -8.37
N HIS A 8 -19.77 3.77 -8.55
CA HIS A 8 -19.79 2.56 -7.72
C HIS A 8 -19.10 2.70 -6.34
N ASP A 9 -18.15 3.61 -6.16
CA ASP A 9 -17.34 3.67 -4.93
C ASP A 9 -17.82 4.72 -3.92
N ARG A 10 -18.89 5.49 -4.21
CA ARG A 10 -19.35 6.58 -3.33
C ARG A 10 -19.66 6.11 -1.91
N THR A 11 -20.28 4.93 -1.77
CA THR A 11 -20.58 4.33 -0.46
C THR A 11 -19.30 3.91 0.26
N LYS A 12 -18.35 3.31 -0.45
CA LYS A 12 -17.05 2.89 0.09
C LYS A 12 -16.23 4.08 0.59
N TYR A 13 -16.21 5.18 -0.17
CA TYR A 13 -15.56 6.42 0.26
C TYR A 13 -16.21 7.07 1.48
N LYS A 14 -17.54 6.97 1.66
CA LYS A 14 -18.18 7.44 2.91
C LYS A 14 -17.73 6.63 4.12
N LEU A 15 -17.62 5.30 3.97
CA LEU A 15 -17.11 4.43 5.03
C LEU A 15 -15.63 4.73 5.32
N ALA A 16 -14.81 4.93 4.28
CA ALA A 16 -13.41 5.31 4.41
C ALA A 16 -13.24 6.67 5.12
N ALA A 17 -14.06 7.67 4.77
CA ALA A 17 -14.06 8.96 5.45
C ALA A 17 -14.42 8.82 6.95
N SER A 18 -15.40 7.98 7.27
CA SER A 18 -15.79 7.75 8.67
C SER A 18 -14.71 7.06 9.49
N ILE A 19 -14.09 6.00 8.97
CA ILE A 19 -13.01 5.33 9.72
C ILE A 19 -11.79 6.25 9.88
N LYS A 20 -11.48 7.09 8.88
CA LYS A 20 -10.43 8.12 8.97
C LYS A 20 -10.70 9.09 10.13
N GLU A 21 -11.96 9.46 10.36
CA GLU A 21 -12.32 10.31 11.49
C GLU A 21 -12.16 9.59 12.83
N CYS A 22 -12.63 8.34 12.93
CA CYS A 22 -12.46 7.52 14.13
C CYS A 22 -10.97 7.36 14.51
N MET A 23 -10.10 7.13 13.52
CA MET A 23 -8.66 6.95 13.72
C MET A 23 -7.95 8.17 14.31
N LYS A 24 -8.50 9.39 14.19
CA LYS A 24 -7.89 10.58 14.80
C LYS A 24 -7.86 10.51 16.33
N THR A 25 -8.73 9.71 16.94
CA THR A 25 -8.91 9.66 18.40
C THR A 25 -8.86 8.25 18.97
N THR A 26 -9.03 7.22 18.14
CA THR A 26 -9.16 5.83 18.58
C THR A 26 -8.23 4.93 17.77
N PRO A 27 -7.37 4.12 18.43
CA PRO A 27 -6.54 3.13 17.73
C PRO A 27 -7.39 2.17 16.90
N VAL A 28 -6.87 1.78 15.72
CA VAL A 28 -7.60 0.93 14.74
C VAL A 28 -8.20 -0.30 15.39
N ASP A 29 -7.44 -1.00 16.23
CA ASP A 29 -7.86 -2.25 16.87
C ASP A 29 -9.09 -2.08 17.78
N ARG A 30 -9.33 -0.86 18.29
CA ARG A 30 -10.49 -0.53 19.14
C ARG A 30 -11.70 0.01 18.37
N ILE A 31 -11.51 0.45 17.12
CA ILE A 31 -12.62 0.91 16.27
C ILE A 31 -13.52 -0.29 15.94
N THR A 32 -14.83 -0.10 16.08
CA THR A 32 -15.84 -1.10 15.73
C THR A 32 -16.56 -0.74 14.43
N VAL A 33 -17.19 -1.73 13.79
CA VAL A 33 -18.09 -1.47 12.65
C VAL A 33 -19.22 -0.52 13.04
N LYS A 34 -19.66 -0.52 14.30
CA LYS A 34 -20.68 0.40 14.81
C LYS A 34 -20.21 1.86 14.68
N ASP A 35 -19.00 2.16 15.16
CA ASP A 35 -18.45 3.52 15.12
C ASP A 35 -18.36 4.04 13.68
N ILE A 36 -17.96 3.17 12.74
CA ILE A 36 -17.82 3.51 11.31
C ILE A 36 -19.18 3.78 10.66
N VAL A 37 -20.21 3.00 10.99
CA VAL A 37 -21.53 3.19 10.37
C VAL A 37 -22.26 4.40 10.95
N GLU A 38 -22.05 4.69 12.23
CA GLU A 38 -22.55 5.89 12.90
C GLU A 38 -21.94 7.17 12.28
N GLY A 39 -20.62 7.22 12.09
CA GLY A 39 -19.97 8.39 11.49
C GLY A 39 -20.25 8.57 9.99
N SER A 40 -20.58 7.50 9.26
CA SER A 40 -20.90 7.56 7.83
C SER A 40 -22.39 7.78 7.51
N GLY A 41 -23.26 7.63 8.50
CA GLY A 41 -24.72 7.64 8.33
C GLY A 41 -25.25 6.46 7.50
N LEU A 42 -24.53 5.34 7.50
CA LEU A 42 -24.90 4.10 6.79
C LEU A 42 -25.32 3.01 7.78
N THR A 43 -25.75 1.86 7.26
CA THR A 43 -26.13 0.70 8.10
C THR A 43 -25.00 -0.33 8.17
N ARG A 44 -24.98 -1.16 9.22
CA ARG A 44 -24.08 -2.34 9.30
C ARG A 44 -24.25 -3.28 8.11
N GLN A 45 -25.48 -3.48 7.65
CA GLN A 45 -25.75 -4.26 6.43
C GLN A 45 -25.08 -3.64 5.20
N THR A 46 -25.06 -2.31 5.10
CA THR A 46 -24.35 -1.62 4.01
C THR A 46 -22.85 -1.75 4.15
N PHE A 47 -22.30 -1.69 5.37
CA PHE A 47 -20.88 -1.98 5.60
C PHE A 47 -20.52 -3.39 5.12
N TYR A 48 -21.20 -4.43 5.62
CA TYR A 48 -20.87 -5.83 5.31
C TYR A 48 -21.14 -6.24 3.86
N ARG A 49 -21.95 -5.46 3.12
CA ARG A 49 -22.08 -5.62 1.66
C ARG A 49 -20.81 -5.17 0.91
N ASN A 50 -20.01 -4.28 1.50
CA ASN A 50 -18.84 -3.71 0.87
C ASN A 50 -17.52 -4.25 1.44
N PHE A 51 -17.48 -4.57 2.73
CA PHE A 51 -16.26 -4.95 3.45
C PHE A 51 -16.51 -6.04 4.47
N LYS A 52 -15.58 -6.98 4.60
CA LYS A 52 -15.63 -8.07 5.59
C LYS A 52 -15.46 -7.54 7.01
N ASP A 53 -14.51 -6.64 7.19
CA ASP A 53 -14.19 -5.99 8.45
C ASP A 53 -13.54 -4.61 8.23
N LYS A 54 -13.06 -3.97 9.30
CA LYS A 54 -12.41 -2.65 9.24
C LYS A 54 -11.06 -2.67 8.53
N TYR A 55 -10.33 -3.78 8.58
CA TYR A 55 -9.03 -3.92 7.92
C TYR A 55 -9.21 -4.07 6.42
N ASP A 56 -10.22 -4.83 5.97
CA ASP A 56 -10.62 -4.90 4.56
C ASP A 56 -10.98 -3.52 3.99
N LEU A 57 -11.66 -2.67 4.77
CA LEU A 57 -11.90 -1.27 4.39
C LEU A 57 -10.60 -0.44 4.29
N ILE A 58 -9.68 -0.61 5.24
CA ILE A 58 -8.39 0.10 5.25
C ILE A 58 -7.54 -0.33 4.05
N ASN A 59 -7.43 -1.64 3.81
CA ASN A 59 -6.68 -2.24 2.73
C ASN A 59 -7.28 -1.84 1.37
N TRP A 60 -8.60 -1.84 1.22
CA TRP A 60 -9.25 -1.32 0.01
C TRP A 60 -8.88 0.15 -0.26
N TYR A 61 -8.84 0.99 0.78
CA TYR A 61 -8.46 2.39 0.60
C TYR A 61 -6.98 2.54 0.26
N PHE A 62 -6.12 1.68 0.84
CA PHE A 62 -4.71 1.59 0.51
C PHE A 62 -4.47 1.09 -0.93
N ASP A 63 -5.25 0.13 -1.42
CA ASP A 63 -5.17 -0.38 -2.80
C ASP A 63 -5.41 0.71 -3.83
N LYS A 64 -6.33 1.63 -3.55
CA LYS A 64 -6.57 2.79 -4.43
C LYS A 64 -5.31 3.64 -4.60
N LEU A 65 -4.45 3.67 -3.60
CA LEU A 65 -3.13 4.27 -3.68
C LEU A 65 -2.17 3.36 -4.46
N VAL A 66 -1.95 2.13 -4.00
CA VAL A 66 -0.82 1.33 -4.50
C VAL A 66 -1.01 1.03 -5.98
N LEU A 67 -2.22 0.64 -6.39
CA LEU A 67 -2.52 0.34 -7.79
C LEU A 67 -2.27 1.56 -8.70
N GLN A 68 -2.63 2.77 -8.27
CA GLN A 68 -2.38 3.98 -9.07
C GLN A 68 -0.88 4.22 -9.31
N SER A 69 -0.04 3.97 -8.31
CA SER A 69 1.41 4.19 -8.41
C SER A 69 2.13 3.04 -9.11
N PHE A 70 1.81 1.78 -8.80
CA PHE A 70 2.55 0.61 -9.28
C PHE A 70 2.14 0.18 -10.68
N GLU A 71 0.86 0.36 -11.08
CA GLU A 71 0.44 0.00 -12.45
C GLU A 71 1.23 0.77 -13.53
N GLN A 72 1.79 1.94 -13.21
CA GLN A 72 2.59 2.73 -14.17
C GLN A 72 4.03 2.24 -14.34
N ILE A 73 4.49 1.29 -13.52
CA ILE A 73 5.86 0.76 -13.60
C ILE A 73 6.04 0.02 -14.92
N GLY A 74 7.03 0.44 -15.71
CA GLY A 74 7.32 -0.15 -17.02
C GLY A 74 6.32 0.24 -18.13
N MET A 75 5.35 1.12 -17.84
CA MET A 75 4.47 1.77 -18.84
C MET A 75 4.72 3.28 -18.97
N GLY A 76 5.54 3.86 -18.09
CA GLY A 76 5.86 5.29 -18.08
C GLY A 76 6.68 5.73 -16.87
N ASN A 77 6.68 4.92 -15.80
CA ASN A 77 7.46 5.20 -14.59
C ASN A 77 8.49 4.09 -14.30
N THR A 78 9.58 4.46 -13.64
CA THR A 78 10.51 3.52 -12.99
C THR A 78 9.98 3.10 -11.62
N VAL A 79 10.59 2.07 -11.02
CA VAL A 79 10.30 1.64 -9.64
C VAL A 79 10.49 2.81 -8.66
N GLY A 80 11.55 3.61 -8.83
CA GLY A 80 11.80 4.76 -7.95
C GLY A 80 10.73 5.85 -8.07
N GLU A 81 10.24 6.11 -9.27
CA GLU A 81 9.17 7.09 -9.47
C GLU A 81 7.85 6.63 -8.86
N SER A 82 7.49 5.36 -9.03
CA SER A 82 6.29 4.77 -8.43
C SER A 82 6.37 4.66 -6.91
N LEU A 83 7.54 4.31 -6.35
CA LEU A 83 7.78 4.35 -4.90
C LEU A 83 7.66 5.78 -4.36
N THR A 84 8.20 6.77 -5.07
CA THR A 84 8.07 8.19 -4.70
C THR A 84 6.60 8.60 -4.62
N GLN A 85 5.79 8.27 -5.63
CA GLN A 85 4.35 8.56 -5.63
C GLN A 85 3.60 7.87 -4.48
N LYS A 86 3.94 6.61 -4.19
CA LYS A 86 3.41 5.89 -3.02
C LYS A 86 3.71 6.66 -1.73
N PHE A 87 4.97 7.05 -1.52
CA PHE A 87 5.37 7.77 -0.31
C PHE A 87 4.76 9.18 -0.21
N GLU A 88 4.58 9.88 -1.33
CA GLU A 88 3.92 11.19 -1.36
C GLU A 88 2.48 11.11 -0.87
N PHE A 89 1.74 10.10 -1.31
CA PHE A 89 0.37 9.93 -0.85
C PHE A 89 0.31 9.46 0.61
N ILE A 90 1.19 8.54 1.04
CA ILE A 90 1.28 8.17 2.45
C ILE A 90 1.52 9.41 3.32
N LEU A 91 2.39 10.33 2.86
CA LEU A 91 2.64 11.59 3.54
C LEU A 91 1.43 12.54 3.52
N ASN A 92 0.73 12.66 2.38
CA ASN A 92 -0.47 13.48 2.26
C ASN A 92 -1.61 12.99 3.17
N GLU A 93 -1.64 11.68 3.47
CA GLU A 93 -2.62 11.02 4.32
C GLU A 93 -2.00 10.53 5.64
N LYS A 94 -0.98 11.26 6.13
CA LYS A 94 -0.13 10.85 7.27
C LYS A 94 -0.90 10.41 8.50
N ALA A 95 -1.96 11.12 8.89
CA ALA A 95 -2.74 10.79 10.08
C ALA A 95 -3.39 9.40 9.96
N PHE A 96 -3.95 9.08 8.79
CA PHE A 96 -4.58 7.80 8.52
C PHE A 96 -3.54 6.67 8.50
N PHE A 97 -2.46 6.84 7.72
CA PHE A 97 -1.47 5.78 7.58
C PHE A 97 -0.65 5.57 8.85
N THR A 98 -0.42 6.60 9.66
CA THR A 98 0.24 6.41 10.96
C THR A 98 -0.56 5.45 11.84
N GLU A 99 -1.88 5.57 11.89
CA GLU A 99 -2.71 4.64 12.66
C GLU A 99 -2.88 3.28 11.97
N ALA A 100 -3.02 3.24 10.65
CA ALA A 100 -3.13 1.98 9.91
C ALA A 100 -1.87 1.11 10.08
N PHE A 101 -0.68 1.69 10.01
CA PHE A 101 0.60 1.00 10.20
C PHE A 101 0.92 0.70 11.67
N ARG A 102 0.08 1.08 12.65
CA ARG A 102 0.26 0.65 14.05
C ARG A 102 -0.33 -0.71 14.36
N SER A 103 -1.27 -1.18 13.55
CA SER A 103 -1.89 -2.48 13.78
C SER A 103 -0.93 -3.60 13.37
N ASP A 104 -0.80 -4.60 14.24
CA ASP A 104 -0.07 -5.85 14.00
C ASP A 104 -1.03 -7.03 13.72
N ASP A 105 -2.29 -6.71 13.38
CA ASP A 105 -3.27 -7.72 12.98
C ASP A 105 -2.80 -8.47 11.72
N TYR A 106 -3.25 -9.72 11.57
CA TYR A 106 -2.95 -10.54 10.40
C TYR A 106 -3.40 -9.88 9.09
N ASN A 107 -4.54 -9.16 9.12
CA ASN A 107 -5.05 -8.42 7.96
C ASN A 107 -4.54 -6.97 7.90
N SER A 108 -3.47 -6.63 8.63
CA SER A 108 -2.93 -5.28 8.67
C SER A 108 -2.46 -4.79 7.31
N VAL A 109 -2.35 -3.47 7.17
CA VAL A 109 -1.84 -2.83 5.96
C VAL A 109 -0.40 -3.26 5.64
N LYS A 110 0.38 -3.71 6.63
CA LYS A 110 1.76 -4.16 6.46
C LYS A 110 1.81 -5.47 5.68
N GLU A 111 1.08 -6.48 6.15
CA GLU A 111 1.02 -7.78 5.47
C GLU A 111 0.37 -7.63 4.09
N HIS A 112 -0.69 -6.83 3.99
CA HIS A 112 -1.34 -6.56 2.72
C HIS A 112 -0.42 -5.86 1.70
N ASP A 113 0.34 -4.84 2.13
CA ASP A 113 1.32 -4.14 1.28
C ASP A 113 2.43 -5.08 0.80
N PHE A 114 2.91 -5.96 1.68
CA PHE A 114 3.89 -6.97 1.33
C PHE A 114 3.38 -7.93 0.25
N GLU A 115 2.21 -8.55 0.48
CA GLU A 115 1.61 -9.49 -0.46
C GLU A 115 1.37 -8.85 -1.83
N LEU A 116 0.82 -7.63 -1.84
CA LEU A 116 0.50 -6.90 -3.06
C LEU A 116 1.75 -6.55 -3.86
N ILE A 117 2.80 -6.02 -3.23
CA ILE A 117 4.05 -5.64 -3.92
C ILE A 117 4.80 -6.87 -4.43
N LEU A 118 4.88 -7.93 -3.61
CA LEU A 118 5.54 -9.17 -4.00
C LEU A 118 4.86 -9.77 -5.23
N GLN A 119 3.53 -9.91 -5.19
CA GLN A 119 2.77 -10.45 -6.31
C GLN A 119 2.88 -9.56 -7.55
N PHE A 120 2.83 -8.22 -7.38
CA PHE A 120 3.02 -7.28 -8.47
C PHE A 120 4.34 -7.50 -9.20
N TYR A 121 5.47 -7.57 -8.48
CA TYR A 121 6.78 -7.77 -9.09
C TYR A 121 6.91 -9.14 -9.75
N LYS A 122 6.39 -10.21 -9.11
CA LYS A 122 6.35 -11.55 -9.70
C LYS A 122 5.62 -11.54 -11.04
N ASP A 123 4.44 -10.92 -11.08
CA ASP A 123 3.64 -10.84 -12.31
C ASP A 123 4.31 -9.97 -13.38
N LEU A 124 4.88 -8.83 -12.99
CA LEU A 124 5.55 -7.93 -13.92
C LEU A 124 6.76 -8.61 -14.58
N ILE A 125 7.62 -9.25 -13.79
CA ILE A 125 8.79 -9.97 -14.29
C ILE A 125 8.35 -11.16 -15.14
N ALA A 126 7.34 -11.92 -14.71
CA ALA A 126 6.83 -13.05 -15.48
C ALA A 126 6.27 -12.63 -16.83
N ARG A 127 5.53 -11.51 -16.88
CA ARG A 127 5.02 -10.93 -18.13
C ARG A 127 6.14 -10.47 -19.05
N LYS A 128 7.17 -9.78 -18.54
CA LYS A 128 8.27 -9.26 -19.36
C LYS A 128 9.25 -10.34 -19.84
N THR A 129 9.43 -11.41 -19.07
CA THR A 129 10.38 -12.49 -19.38
C THR A 129 9.73 -13.74 -19.99
N SER A 130 8.40 -13.80 -20.01
CA SER A 130 7.61 -14.98 -20.40
C SER A 130 7.95 -16.25 -19.60
N ARG A 131 8.47 -16.11 -18.38
CA ARG A 131 8.81 -17.21 -17.46
C ARG A 131 8.68 -16.78 -16.00
N PRO A 132 8.36 -17.68 -15.06
CA PRO A 132 8.38 -17.34 -13.65
C PRO A 132 9.81 -17.02 -13.16
N LEU A 133 9.91 -16.35 -12.02
CA LEU A 133 11.19 -16.19 -11.33
C LEU A 133 11.73 -17.58 -10.93
N GLY A 134 13.04 -17.75 -11.02
CA GLY A 134 13.70 -18.89 -10.38
C GLY A 134 13.70 -18.72 -8.85
N GLU A 135 13.78 -19.84 -8.13
CA GLU A 135 13.72 -19.93 -6.66
C GLU A 135 14.66 -18.93 -5.96
N GLU A 136 15.89 -18.77 -6.45
CA GLU A 136 16.85 -17.82 -5.87
C GLU A 136 16.38 -16.36 -5.97
N LEU A 137 15.85 -15.95 -7.14
CA LEU A 137 15.36 -14.57 -7.32
C LEU A 137 14.06 -14.35 -6.53
N GLU A 138 13.23 -15.37 -6.41
CA GLU A 138 12.01 -15.30 -5.60
C GLU A 138 12.35 -15.10 -4.11
N PHE A 139 13.31 -15.84 -3.57
CA PHE A 139 13.81 -15.63 -2.21
C PHE A 139 14.33 -14.21 -1.99
N LEU A 140 15.14 -13.70 -2.91
CA LEU A 140 15.66 -12.33 -2.82
C LEU A 140 14.54 -11.29 -2.89
N LEU A 141 13.53 -11.52 -3.74
CA LEU A 141 12.42 -10.60 -3.93
C LEU A 141 11.55 -10.55 -2.68
N GLU A 142 11.25 -11.71 -2.10
CA GLU A 142 10.54 -11.80 -0.82
C GLU A 142 11.27 -11.03 0.28
N MET A 143 12.58 -11.26 0.44
CA MET A 143 13.41 -10.56 1.43
C MET A 143 13.43 -9.05 1.20
N TYR A 144 13.59 -8.62 -0.06
CA TYR A 144 13.57 -7.21 -0.43
C TYR A 144 12.22 -6.54 -0.14
N CYS A 145 11.10 -7.20 -0.48
CA CYS A 145 9.75 -6.69 -0.22
C CYS A 145 9.47 -6.61 1.29
N ARG A 146 9.80 -7.66 2.06
CA ARG A 146 9.68 -7.64 3.54
C ARG A 146 10.47 -6.49 4.15
N GLY A 147 11.74 -6.33 3.75
CA GLY A 147 12.59 -5.23 4.21
C GLY A 147 12.03 -3.86 3.84
N SER A 148 11.51 -3.72 2.63
CA SER A 148 10.92 -2.46 2.13
C SER A 148 9.67 -2.05 2.90
N VAL A 149 8.78 -2.99 3.21
CA VAL A 149 7.58 -2.73 4.02
C VAL A 149 7.97 -2.37 5.45
N TYR A 150 8.90 -3.10 6.06
CA TYR A 150 9.39 -2.79 7.40
C TYR A 150 10.02 -1.39 7.49
N MET A 151 10.84 -1.02 6.49
CA MET A 151 11.44 0.30 6.44
C MET A 151 10.42 1.41 6.17
N THR A 152 9.37 1.11 5.40
CA THR A 152 8.21 2.00 5.22
C THR A 152 7.48 2.22 6.53
N GLU A 153 7.17 1.16 7.27
CA GLU A 153 6.56 1.23 8.60
C GLU A 153 7.41 2.10 9.55
N LYS A 154 8.71 1.84 9.63
CA LYS A 154 9.64 2.62 10.46
C LYS A 154 9.66 4.09 10.07
N TRP A 155 9.59 4.41 8.78
CA TRP A 155 9.51 5.78 8.29
C TRP A 155 8.18 6.44 8.69
N VAL A 156 7.05 5.76 8.50
CA VAL A 156 5.70 6.21 8.88
C VAL A 156 5.64 6.50 10.40
N LEU A 157 5.96 5.50 11.22
CA LEU A 157 5.89 5.58 12.68
C LEU A 157 6.98 6.49 13.28
N GLY A 158 8.11 6.63 12.59
CA GLY A 158 9.20 7.54 12.93
C GLY A 158 8.95 9.02 12.58
N GLY A 159 7.75 9.34 12.08
CA GLY A 159 7.31 10.71 11.79
C GLY A 159 7.59 11.20 10.37
N MET A 160 7.99 10.31 9.45
CA MET A 160 8.23 10.58 8.03
C MET A 160 9.30 11.66 7.80
N LYS A 161 10.48 11.46 8.42
CA LYS A 161 11.56 12.46 8.44
C LYS A 161 12.26 12.63 7.09
N ASP A 162 12.48 11.54 6.37
CA ASP A 162 12.98 11.60 4.99
C ASP A 162 11.86 12.06 4.06
N SER A 163 12.19 12.79 3.00
CA SER A 163 11.23 13.10 1.94
C SER A 163 10.80 11.81 1.21
N PRO A 164 9.61 11.79 0.58
CA PRO A 164 9.15 10.66 -0.23
C PRO A 164 10.20 10.16 -1.24
N ARG A 165 10.83 11.08 -1.97
CA ARG A 165 11.90 10.77 -2.91
C ARG A 165 13.11 10.15 -2.23
N ARG A 166 13.59 10.72 -1.12
CA ARG A 166 14.75 10.18 -0.39
C ARG A 166 14.48 8.80 0.20
N MET A 167 13.23 8.53 0.62
CA MET A 167 12.83 7.21 1.08
C MET A 167 12.83 6.21 -0.07
N SER A 168 12.30 6.61 -1.24
CA SER A 168 12.36 5.82 -2.46
C SER A 168 13.79 5.49 -2.88
N ASP A 169 14.67 6.50 -2.95
CA ASP A 169 16.07 6.33 -3.36
C ASP A 169 16.77 5.28 -2.46
N LYS A 170 16.58 5.36 -1.14
CA LYS A 170 17.12 4.38 -0.19
C LYS A 170 16.63 2.95 -0.43
N LEU A 171 15.37 2.77 -0.82
CA LEU A 171 14.84 1.44 -1.10
C LEU A 171 15.38 0.90 -2.42
N VAL A 172 15.47 1.74 -3.46
CA VAL A 172 16.08 1.36 -4.73
C VAL A 172 17.55 0.98 -4.56
N GLU A 173 18.33 1.78 -3.82
CA GLU A 173 19.74 1.50 -3.50
C GLU A 173 19.93 0.23 -2.65
N ALA A 174 18.93 -0.17 -1.87
CA ALA A 174 18.97 -1.38 -1.04
C ALA A 174 18.63 -2.66 -1.82
N MET A 175 18.28 -2.56 -3.11
CA MET A 175 17.92 -3.72 -3.92
C MET A 175 19.13 -4.68 -4.02
N PRO A 176 18.95 -5.99 -3.75
CA PRO A 176 20.02 -6.96 -3.91
C PRO A 176 20.58 -6.95 -5.34
N PRO A 177 21.91 -7.02 -5.56
CA PRO A 177 22.52 -6.85 -6.88
C PRO A 177 21.99 -7.81 -7.97
N LYS A 178 21.60 -9.03 -7.59
CA LYS A 178 20.98 -9.99 -8.52
C LYS A 178 19.59 -9.55 -8.98
N LEU A 179 18.81 -8.94 -8.09
CA LEU A 179 17.50 -8.36 -8.43
C LEU A 179 17.66 -7.07 -9.21
N GLU A 180 18.55 -6.18 -8.77
CA GLU A 180 18.85 -4.92 -9.44
C GLU A 180 19.19 -5.17 -10.91
N LYS A 181 20.09 -6.12 -11.17
CA LYS A 181 20.45 -6.52 -12.54
C LYS A 181 19.23 -6.92 -13.37
N VAL A 182 18.33 -7.75 -12.82
CA VAL A 182 17.10 -8.16 -13.53
C VAL A 182 16.19 -6.96 -13.78
N PHE A 183 16.01 -6.09 -12.80
CA PHE A 183 15.16 -4.91 -12.95
C PHE A 183 15.74 -3.92 -13.98
N SER A 184 17.07 -3.72 -14.02
CA SER A 184 17.74 -2.93 -15.04
C SER A 184 17.60 -3.53 -16.44
N GLU A 185 17.81 -4.84 -16.60
CA GLU A 185 17.63 -5.54 -17.89
C GLU A 185 16.20 -5.45 -18.42
N LEU A 186 15.23 -5.28 -17.52
CA LEU A 186 13.81 -5.10 -17.83
C LEU A 186 13.38 -3.64 -17.97
N GLU A 187 14.32 -2.69 -17.91
CA GLU A 187 14.09 -1.23 -17.98
C GLU A 187 13.09 -0.75 -16.91
N LEU A 188 13.25 -1.25 -15.68
CA LEU A 188 12.38 -0.91 -14.54
C LEU A 188 13.01 0.09 -13.55
N LEU A 189 14.32 0.36 -13.67
CA LEU A 189 15.07 1.29 -12.81
C LEU A 189 15.42 2.57 -13.55
#